data_AF-A0A2M7UNG7-F1
#
_entry.id   AF-A0A2M7UNG7-F1
#
_cell.length_a   1.000
_cell.length_b   1.000
_cell.length_c   1.000
_cell.angle_alpha   90.00
_cell.angle_beta   90.00
_cell.angle_gamma   90.00
#
_symmetry.space_group_name_H-M   'P 1'
#
loop_
_entity.id
_entity.type
_entity.pdbx_description
1 polymer ?
#
loop_
_entity_poly.entity_id
_entity_poly.type
_entity_poly.pdbx_seq_one_letter_code
_entity_poly.pdbx_strand_id
1 'polypeptide(L)'
;MRFDTKNTKSNEAKNDTKMTSKTLNLSEEVEQELLELQQKGIDINTLLKEFLQKREEEIAQKKEEISREISEREMKKEQEKQAENPTRNPQINNVKIPITSPSRHTPISIKRILYAERGTKCSIKTCKKPSEQIHHIRRFSAIRSNDPRYLAPLCKEHHELAHSADIAYQEIRQKRMMIW
;
A
#
# COMPACT_ATOMS: atom_id res chain seq x y z
N MET A 1 33.27 -61.06 12.39
CA MET A 1 32.72 -59.78 12.87
C MET A 1 31.74 -59.27 11.82
N ARG A 2 30.44 -59.19 12.17
CA ARG A 2 29.34 -58.75 11.30
C ARG A 2 29.30 -57.22 11.28
N PHE A 3 29.21 -56.62 10.11
CA PHE A 3 28.90 -55.20 9.94
C PHE A 3 27.39 -55.08 9.71
N ASP A 4 26.67 -54.61 10.73
CA ASP A 4 25.25 -54.28 10.64
C ASP A 4 25.06 -52.94 9.92
N THR A 5 24.53 -52.96 8.71
CA THR A 5 24.10 -51.78 7.96
C THR A 5 22.76 -51.29 8.51
N LYS A 6 22.79 -50.22 9.32
CA LYS A 6 21.57 -49.52 9.75
C LYS A 6 21.02 -48.68 8.60
N ASN A 7 20.00 -49.25 7.97
CA ASN A 7 19.07 -48.63 7.03
C ASN A 7 18.24 -47.54 7.74
N THR A 8 18.58 -46.27 7.52
CA THR A 8 17.73 -45.13 7.91
C THR A 8 16.95 -44.66 6.68
N LYS A 9 15.72 -45.16 6.54
CA LYS A 9 14.70 -44.57 5.67
C LYS A 9 14.24 -43.25 6.28
N SER A 10 14.74 -42.13 5.75
CA SER A 10 14.15 -40.82 5.95
C SER A 10 12.87 -40.73 5.11
N ASN A 11 11.73 -40.60 5.80
CA ASN A 11 10.42 -40.36 5.22
C ASN A 11 10.39 -38.99 4.53
N GLU A 12 10.36 -38.98 3.19
CA GLU A 12 9.95 -37.82 2.41
C GLU A 12 8.45 -37.58 2.61
N ALA A 13 8.11 -36.65 3.50
CA ALA A 13 6.78 -36.09 3.59
C ALA A 13 6.53 -35.22 2.35
N LYS A 14 5.90 -35.80 1.33
CA LYS A 14 5.34 -35.06 0.20
C LYS A 14 4.18 -34.20 0.73
N ASN A 15 4.47 -32.94 1.03
CA ASN A 15 3.44 -31.92 1.23
C ASN A 15 2.84 -31.56 -0.14
N ASP A 16 1.89 -32.38 -0.60
CA ASP A 16 1.00 -32.04 -1.71
C ASP A 16 0.10 -30.89 -1.28
N THR A 17 0.64 -29.67 -1.39
CA THR A 17 -0.14 -28.44 -1.28
C THR A 17 -0.99 -28.38 -2.54
N LYS A 18 -2.18 -28.98 -2.46
CA LYS A 18 -3.22 -28.93 -3.49
C LYS A 18 -3.57 -27.47 -3.78
N MET A 19 -2.89 -26.87 -4.75
CA MET A 19 -3.29 -25.63 -5.39
C MET A 19 -4.69 -25.87 -5.94
N THR A 20 -5.71 -25.42 -5.23
CA THR A 20 -7.07 -25.41 -5.74
C THR A 20 -7.08 -24.45 -6.91
N SER A 21 -7.07 -24.97 -8.14
CA SER A 21 -7.30 -24.20 -9.35
C SER A 21 -8.67 -23.57 -9.22
N LYS A 22 -8.68 -22.27 -8.90
CA LYS A 22 -9.91 -21.51 -8.81
C LYS A 22 -10.38 -21.27 -10.23
N THR A 23 -11.46 -21.92 -10.63
CA THR A 23 -12.10 -21.69 -11.93
C THR A 23 -12.50 -20.22 -12.01
N LEU A 24 -12.05 -19.52 -13.05
CA LEU A 24 -12.51 -18.18 -13.36
C LEU A 24 -13.85 -18.34 -14.07
N ASN A 25 -14.93 -17.83 -13.48
CA ASN A 25 -16.22 -17.80 -14.16
C ASN A 25 -16.17 -16.63 -15.16
N LEU A 26 -15.92 -16.94 -16.43
CA LEU A 26 -15.93 -15.97 -17.52
C LEU A 26 -17.33 -15.94 -18.16
N SER A 27 -17.67 -14.85 -18.83
CA SER A 27 -18.88 -14.83 -19.65
C SER A 27 -18.66 -15.68 -20.90
N GLU A 28 -19.73 -16.28 -21.42
CA GLU A 28 -19.68 -17.13 -22.61
C GLU A 28 -19.04 -16.41 -23.81
N GLU A 29 -19.35 -15.12 -23.99
CA GLU A 29 -18.74 -14.26 -25.01
C GLU A 29 -17.21 -14.18 -24.87
N VAL A 30 -16.71 -13.96 -23.65
CA VAL A 30 -15.27 -13.85 -23.39
C VAL A 30 -14.58 -15.20 -23.59
N GLU A 31 -15.22 -16.31 -23.21
CA GLU A 31 -14.66 -17.65 -23.45
C GLU A 31 -14.51 -17.94 -24.95
N GLN A 32 -15.51 -17.58 -25.75
CA GLN A 32 -15.48 -17.73 -27.21
C GLN A 32 -14.36 -16.89 -27.82
N GLU A 33 -14.22 -15.62 -27.44
CA GLU A 33 -13.12 -14.76 -27.93
C GLU A 33 -11.74 -15.32 -27.57
N LEU A 34 -11.54 -15.81 -26.35
CA LEU A 34 -10.27 -16.39 -25.93
C LEU A 34 -9.96 -17.67 -26.73
N LEU A 35 -10.95 -18.50 -27.03
CA LEU A 35 -10.78 -19.68 -27.89
C LEU A 35 -10.38 -19.28 -29.31
N GLU A 36 -11.02 -18.27 -29.89
CA GLU A 36 -10.65 -17.76 -31.23
C GLU A 36 -9.20 -17.24 -31.26
N LEU A 37 -8.77 -16.50 -30.24
CA LEU A 37 -7.41 -15.99 -30.15
C LEU A 37 -6.38 -17.14 -30.06
N GLN A 38 -6.68 -18.19 -29.28
CA GLN A 38 -5.85 -19.40 -29.24
C GLN A 38 -5.80 -20.12 -30.58
N GLN A 39 -6.93 -20.25 -31.29
CA GLN A 39 -6.99 -20.85 -32.62
C GLN A 39 -6.18 -20.04 -33.66
N LYS A 40 -6.08 -18.73 -33.48
CA LYS A 40 -5.21 -17.83 -34.28
C LYS A 40 -3.72 -17.93 -33.88
N GLY A 41 -3.36 -18.82 -32.95
CA GLY A 41 -1.99 -19.05 -32.50
C GLY A 41 -1.47 -18.02 -31.50
N ILE A 42 -2.35 -17.22 -30.88
CA ILE A 42 -1.96 -16.20 -29.90
C ILE A 42 -1.80 -16.85 -28.53
N ASP A 43 -0.62 -16.71 -27.94
CA ASP A 43 -0.38 -17.11 -26.55
C ASP A 43 -0.94 -16.07 -25.57
N ILE A 44 -2.17 -16.31 -25.16
CA ILE A 44 -2.92 -15.45 -24.23
C ILE A 44 -2.18 -15.28 -22.89
N ASN A 45 -1.51 -16.32 -22.39
CA ASN A 45 -0.83 -16.22 -21.09
C ASN A 45 0.35 -15.25 -21.17
N THR A 46 1.09 -15.28 -22.28
CA THR A 46 2.18 -14.34 -22.53
C THR A 46 1.64 -12.92 -22.68
N LEU A 47 0.60 -12.73 -23.48
CA LEU A 47 -0.03 -11.42 -23.66
C LEU A 47 -0.57 -10.84 -22.34
N LEU A 48 -1.22 -11.65 -21.50
CA LEU A 48 -1.72 -11.21 -20.19
C LEU A 48 -0.58 -10.81 -19.26
N LYS A 49 0.53 -11.56 -19.25
CA LYS A 49 1.72 -11.20 -18.45
C LYS A 49 2.31 -9.86 -18.91
N GLU A 50 2.41 -9.63 -20.21
CA GLU A 50 2.88 -8.37 -20.77
C GLU A 50 1.98 -7.19 -20.38
N PHE A 51 0.65 -7.36 -20.45
CA PHE A 51 -0.29 -6.33 -20.00
C PHE A 51 -0.18 -6.04 -18.51
N LEU A 52 -0.01 -7.07 -17.68
CA LEU A 52 0.19 -6.90 -16.24
C LEU A 52 1.50 -6.16 -15.94
N GLN A 53 2.60 -6.57 -16.58
CA GLN A 53 3.90 -5.92 -16.42
C GLN A 53 3.84 -4.45 -16.85
N LYS A 54 3.29 -4.17 -18.04
CA LYS A 54 3.14 -2.80 -18.55
C LYS A 54 2.32 -1.93 -17.58
N ARG A 55 1.23 -2.47 -17.04
CA ARG A 55 0.42 -1.77 -16.03
C ARG A 55 1.22 -1.47 -14.77
N GLU A 56 2.00 -2.43 -14.27
CA GLU A 56 2.83 -2.24 -13.07
C GLU A 56 3.90 -1.16 -13.30
N GLU A 57 4.53 -1.15 -14.48
CA GLU A 57 5.50 -0.13 -14.89
C GLU A 57 4.85 1.27 -14.99
N GLU A 58 3.68 1.39 -15.61
CA GLU A 58 2.95 2.65 -15.71
C GLU A 58 2.57 3.21 -14.33
N ILE A 59 2.14 2.34 -13.40
CA ILE A 59 1.83 2.74 -12.03
C ILE A 59 3.09 3.21 -11.31
N ALA A 60 4.21 2.50 -11.47
CA ALA A 60 5.49 2.87 -10.86
C ALA A 60 5.99 4.23 -11.38
N GLN A 61 5.95 4.45 -12.69
CA GLN A 61 6.33 5.73 -13.32
C GLN A 61 5.48 6.89 -12.80
N LYS A 62 4.15 6.73 -12.75
CA LYS A 62 3.25 7.76 -12.22
C LYS A 62 3.50 8.05 -10.74
N LYS A 63 3.83 7.03 -9.94
CA LYS A 63 4.21 7.24 -8.53
C LYS A 63 5.48 8.06 -8.41
N GLU A 64 6.49 7.78 -9.23
CA GLU A 64 7.75 8.52 -9.23
C GLU A 64 7.55 9.96 -9.68
N GLU A 65 6.77 10.19 -10.73
CA GLU A 65 6.41 11.53 -11.20
C GLU A 65 5.70 12.35 -10.10
N ILE A 66 4.65 11.79 -9.49
CA ILE A 66 3.95 12.44 -8.37
C ILE A 66 4.91 12.72 -7.21
N SER A 67 5.80 11.77 -6.89
CA SER A 67 6.76 11.99 -5.82
C SER A 67 7.72 13.13 -6.13
N ARG A 68 8.22 13.21 -7.36
CA ARG A 68 9.10 14.29 -7.79
C ARG A 68 8.40 15.64 -7.71
N GLU A 69 7.16 15.73 -8.20
CA GLU A 69 6.36 16.96 -8.10
C GLU A 69 6.13 17.41 -6.66
N ILE A 70 5.88 16.47 -5.73
CA ILE A 70 5.72 16.77 -4.31
C ILE A 70 7.02 17.36 -3.76
N SER A 71 8.16 16.70 -4.00
CA SER A 71 9.47 17.15 -3.53
C SER A 71 9.83 18.52 -4.09
N GLU A 72 9.64 18.75 -5.39
CA GLU A 72 9.90 20.05 -6.02
C GLU A 72 9.03 21.16 -5.43
N ARG A 73 7.75 20.88 -5.20
CA ARG A 73 6.83 21.85 -4.58
C ARG A 73 7.23 22.17 -3.14
N GLU A 74 7.71 21.18 -2.40
CA GLU A 74 8.21 21.37 -1.03
C GLU A 74 9.50 22.21 -1.02
N MET A 75 10.44 21.92 -1.92
CA MET A 75 11.67 22.70 -2.09
C MET A 75 11.39 24.17 -2.45
N LYS A 76 10.47 24.42 -3.40
CA LYS A 76 10.07 25.78 -3.78
C LYS A 76 9.49 26.57 -2.60
N LYS A 77 8.59 25.95 -1.84
CA LYS A 77 8.02 26.57 -0.63
C LYS A 77 9.07 26.90 0.43
N GLU A 78 10.10 26.06 0.55
CA GLU A 78 11.18 26.30 1.50
C GLU A 78 12.08 27.46 1.06
N GLN A 79 12.39 27.54 -0.25
CA GLN A 79 13.11 28.69 -0.82
C GLN A 79 12.34 30.00 -0.68
N GLU A 80 11.03 29.99 -0.91
CA GLU A 80 10.15 31.18 -0.75
C GLU A 80 10.13 31.68 0.71
N LYS A 81 10.04 30.77 1.69
CA LYS A 81 10.07 31.14 3.12
C LYS A 81 11.42 31.72 3.56
N GLN A 82 12.51 31.31 2.94
CA GLN A 82 13.85 31.83 3.25
C GLN A 82 14.09 33.21 2.62
N ALA A 83 13.31 33.59 1.59
CA ALA A 83 13.34 34.92 1.00
C ALA A 83 12.48 35.95 1.76
N GLU A 84 11.51 35.53 2.58
CA GLU A 84 10.72 36.40 3.46
C GLU A 84 11.36 36.49 4.86
N ASN A 85 11.98 37.63 5.19
CA ASN A 85 12.60 37.90 6.51
C ASN A 85 11.56 37.82 7.66
N PRO A 86 11.88 37.23 8.83
CA PRO A 86 10.88 36.82 9.82
C PRO A 86 10.66 37.89 10.89
N THR A 87 9.44 38.42 10.99
CA THR A 87 8.98 39.07 12.22
C THR A 87 7.55 38.67 12.52
N ARG A 88 7.36 37.44 12.98
CA ARG A 88 6.15 37.06 13.73
C ARG A 88 6.55 36.23 14.93
N ASN A 89 6.64 36.93 16.06
CA ASN A 89 6.72 36.36 17.39
C ASN A 89 5.41 35.58 17.65
N PRO A 90 5.40 34.24 17.80
CA PRO A 90 4.18 33.53 18.09
C PRO A 90 3.91 33.62 19.59
N GLN A 91 3.03 34.54 19.99
CA GLN A 91 2.38 34.45 21.29
C GLN A 91 1.64 33.11 21.39
N ILE A 92 1.98 32.35 22.42
CA ILE A 92 1.43 31.04 22.73
C ILE A 92 0.12 31.27 23.48
N ASN A 93 -1.00 31.16 22.77
CA ASN A 93 -2.33 31.26 23.36
C ASN A 93 -2.79 29.83 23.67
N ASN A 94 -2.69 29.46 24.95
CA ASN A 94 -3.02 28.15 25.49
C ASN A 94 -4.55 27.94 25.48
N VAL A 95 -5.13 27.54 24.35
CA VAL A 95 -6.52 27.09 24.28
C VAL A 95 -6.53 25.57 24.08
N LYS A 96 -6.86 24.84 25.14
CA LYS A 96 -7.11 23.39 25.10
C LYS A 96 -8.42 23.14 24.35
N ILE A 97 -8.35 23.01 23.03
CA ILE A 97 -9.46 22.49 22.21
C ILE A 97 -9.23 20.97 22.02
N PRO A 98 -10.24 20.11 22.18
CA PRO A 98 -10.12 18.70 21.84
C PRO A 98 -9.94 18.57 20.32
N ILE A 99 -8.69 18.38 19.87
CA ILE A 99 -8.39 18.25 18.44
C ILE A 99 -8.71 16.81 18.02
N THR A 100 -9.96 16.54 17.66
CA THR A 100 -10.22 15.46 16.69
C THR A 100 -9.62 15.93 15.37
N SER A 101 -8.33 15.70 15.15
CA SER A 101 -7.68 16.11 13.91
C SER A 101 -8.37 15.35 12.78
N PRO A 102 -9.10 16.02 11.86
CA PRO A 102 -9.71 15.33 10.74
C PRO A 102 -8.63 14.56 10.00
N SER A 103 -8.98 13.39 9.44
CA SER A 103 -8.06 12.65 8.57
C SER A 103 -7.57 13.62 7.50
N ARG A 104 -6.26 13.83 7.43
CA ARG A 104 -5.71 14.87 6.55
C ARG A 104 -6.09 14.56 5.10
N HIS A 105 -6.38 15.60 4.34
CA HIS A 105 -6.80 15.47 2.95
C HIS A 105 -5.71 14.78 2.12
N THR A 106 -6.06 13.67 1.47
CA THR A 106 -5.24 13.04 0.42
C THR A 106 -5.76 13.47 -0.95
N PRO A 107 -4.91 14.06 -1.81
CA PRO A 107 -5.32 14.49 -3.15
C PRO A 107 -5.90 13.36 -3.99
N ILE A 108 -6.83 13.71 -4.89
CA ILE A 108 -7.52 12.72 -5.74
C ILE A 108 -6.58 11.98 -6.69
N SER A 109 -5.53 12.64 -7.21
CA SER A 109 -4.52 12.02 -8.07
C SER A 109 -3.82 10.85 -7.38
N ILE A 110 -3.46 11.03 -6.12
CA ILE A 110 -2.86 10.00 -5.27
C ILE A 110 -3.86 8.86 -5.02
N LYS A 111 -5.11 9.19 -4.68
CA LYS A 111 -6.16 8.16 -4.50
C LYS A 111 -6.34 7.30 -5.76
N ARG A 112 -6.33 7.92 -6.94
CA ARG A 112 -6.44 7.21 -8.23
C ARG A 112 -5.26 6.26 -8.46
N ILE A 113 -4.04 6.65 -8.09
CA ILE A 113 -2.87 5.77 -8.23
C ILE A 113 -2.91 4.58 -7.27
N LEU A 114 -3.33 4.82 -6.02
CA LEU A 114 -3.50 3.74 -5.04
C LEU A 114 -4.62 2.77 -5.48
N TYR A 115 -5.69 3.29 -6.08
CA TYR A 115 -6.74 2.47 -6.67
C TYR A 115 -6.24 1.68 -7.89
N ALA A 116 -5.47 2.30 -8.78
CA ALA A 116 -4.88 1.60 -9.92
C ALA A 116 -3.96 0.45 -9.49
N GLU A 117 -3.25 0.59 -8.36
CA GLU A 117 -2.37 -0.44 -7.82
C GLU A 117 -3.10 -1.56 -7.08
N ARG A 118 -4.04 -1.23 -6.20
CA ARG A 118 -4.64 -2.19 -5.25
C ARG A 118 -6.13 -2.46 -5.47
N GLY A 119 -6.76 -1.71 -6.37
CA GLY A 119 -8.20 -1.72 -6.58
C GLY A 119 -8.95 -1.25 -5.32
N THR A 120 -10.04 -1.94 -5.02
CA THR A 120 -10.92 -1.65 -3.86
C THR A 120 -10.53 -2.40 -2.59
N LYS A 121 -9.42 -3.16 -2.59
CA LYS A 121 -9.07 -4.07 -1.48
C LYS A 121 -7.98 -3.49 -0.59
N CYS A 122 -7.94 -3.99 0.65
CA CYS A 122 -6.85 -3.74 1.57
C CYS A 122 -5.50 -4.19 0.99
N SER A 123 -4.45 -3.39 1.22
CA SER A 123 -3.08 -3.64 0.75
C SER A 123 -2.39 -4.83 1.42
N ILE A 124 -2.94 -5.36 2.52
CA ILE A 124 -2.39 -6.54 3.19
C ILE A 124 -2.63 -7.77 2.31
N LYS A 125 -1.55 -8.47 1.92
CA LYS A 125 -1.56 -9.54 0.91
C LYS A 125 -2.62 -10.62 1.14
N THR A 126 -2.87 -10.97 2.40
CA THR A 126 -3.81 -12.02 2.80
C THR A 126 -5.23 -11.51 3.07
N CYS A 127 -5.44 -10.19 3.04
CA CYS A 127 -6.73 -9.57 3.32
C CYS A 127 -7.59 -9.46 2.06
N LYS A 128 -8.87 -9.81 2.18
CA LYS A 128 -9.87 -9.66 1.10
C LYS A 128 -10.90 -8.56 1.39
N LYS A 129 -10.81 -7.90 2.54
CA LYS A 129 -11.74 -6.83 2.96
C LYS A 129 -11.54 -5.59 2.08
N PRO A 130 -12.61 -4.81 1.85
CA PRO A 130 -12.50 -3.55 1.12
C PRO A 130 -11.56 -2.59 1.85
N SER A 131 -10.85 -1.76 1.09
CA SER A 131 -10.12 -0.63 1.64
C SER A 131 -11.12 0.47 2.03
N GLU A 132 -10.98 0.98 3.25
CA GLU A 132 -11.82 2.04 3.81
C GLU A 132 -11.01 3.31 4.08
N GLN A 133 -9.71 3.16 4.40
CA GLN A 133 -8.88 4.24 4.89
C GLN A 133 -7.49 4.19 4.24
N ILE A 134 -6.91 5.36 3.95
CA ILE A 134 -5.52 5.46 3.50
C ILE A 134 -4.64 5.67 4.73
N HIS A 135 -3.73 4.73 4.94
CA HIS A 135 -2.73 4.79 5.99
C HIS A 135 -1.44 5.43 5.45
N HIS A 136 -0.86 6.36 6.21
CA HIS A 136 0.51 6.80 5.99
C HIS A 136 1.48 5.85 6.68
N ILE A 137 2.19 5.01 5.91
CA ILE A 137 3.17 4.04 6.41
C ILE A 137 4.28 4.77 7.17
N ARG A 138 4.67 5.94 6.66
CA ARG A 138 5.53 6.88 7.39
C ARG A 138 4.66 7.93 8.07
N ARG A 139 4.97 8.28 9.32
CA ARG A 139 4.19 9.26 10.06
C ARG A 139 4.08 10.58 9.32
N PHE A 140 2.84 10.96 9.01
CA PHE A 140 2.57 12.26 8.41
C PHE A 140 3.04 13.42 9.29
N SER A 141 2.97 13.29 10.62
CA SER A 141 3.44 14.36 11.53
C SER A 141 4.93 14.66 11.38
N ALA A 142 5.74 13.67 10.99
CA ALA A 142 7.18 13.81 10.82
C ALA A 142 7.54 14.38 9.44
N ILE A 143 6.94 13.84 8.37
CA ILE A 143 7.36 14.14 6.99
C ILE A 143 6.41 15.13 6.29
N ARG A 144 5.15 15.20 6.72
CA ARG A 144 4.08 16.03 6.14
C ARG A 144 3.86 15.85 4.62
N SER A 145 4.22 14.68 4.10
CA SER A 145 4.09 14.33 2.68
C SER A 145 2.96 13.32 2.45
N ASN A 146 2.32 13.43 1.28
CA ASN A 146 1.35 12.47 0.75
C ASN A 146 1.96 11.65 -0.42
N ASP A 147 3.28 11.43 -0.42
CA ASP A 147 3.95 10.60 -1.43
C ASP A 147 3.29 9.20 -1.51
N PRO A 148 2.73 8.81 -2.67
CA PRO A 148 1.99 7.55 -2.83
C PRO A 148 2.84 6.30 -2.58
N ARG A 149 4.18 6.41 -2.57
CA ARG A 149 5.09 5.32 -2.21
C ARG A 149 5.02 4.96 -0.73
N TYR A 150 4.54 5.88 0.12
CA TYR A 150 4.44 5.71 1.56
C TYR A 150 2.99 5.72 2.06
N LEU A 151 2.04 5.42 1.17
CA LEU A 151 0.62 5.30 1.49
C LEU A 151 0.12 3.88 1.23
N ALA A 152 -0.77 3.40 2.09
CA ALA A 152 -1.40 2.10 1.96
C ALA A 152 -2.93 2.20 2.13
N PRO A 153 -3.75 1.86 1.12
CA PRO A 153 -5.18 1.63 1.32
C PRO A 153 -5.38 0.39 2.22
N LEU A 154 -6.09 0.54 3.33
CA LEU A 154 -6.33 -0.51 4.34
C LEU A 154 -7.81 -0.59 4.71
N CYS A 155 -8.28 -1.78 5.10
CA CYS A 155 -9.56 -1.92 5.81
C CYS A 155 -9.44 -1.33 7.22
N LYS A 156 -10.58 -1.07 7.87
CA LYS A 156 -10.60 -0.48 9.23
C LYS A 156 -9.69 -1.22 10.22
N GLU A 157 -9.79 -2.55 10.27
CA GLU A 157 -9.02 -3.39 11.20
C GLU A 157 -7.51 -3.30 10.95
N HIS A 158 -7.07 -3.44 9.69
CA HIS A 158 -5.63 -3.34 9.37
C HIS A 158 -5.09 -1.93 9.56
N HIS A 159 -5.93 -0.90 9.38
CA HIS A 159 -5.54 0.47 9.70
C HIS A 159 -5.32 0.66 11.21
N GLU A 160 -6.21 0.12 12.05
CA GLU A 160 -6.06 0.14 13.51
C GLU A 160 -4.84 -0.67 13.96
N LEU A 161 -4.62 -1.87 13.38
CA LEU A 161 -3.45 -2.70 13.66
C LEU A 161 -2.14 -1.97 13.29
N ALA A 162 -2.10 -1.29 12.15
CA ALA A 162 -0.93 -0.53 11.72
C ALA A 162 -0.57 0.60 12.71
N HIS A 163 -1.57 1.33 13.21
CA HIS A 163 -1.34 2.32 14.28
C HIS A 163 -0.97 1.66 15.60
N SER A 164 -1.49 0.47 15.89
CA SER A 164 -1.23 -0.22 17.15
C SER A 164 0.20 -0.75 17.27
N ALA A 165 0.78 -1.16 16.14
CA ALA A 165 2.15 -1.65 16.03
C ALA A 165 3.19 -0.51 16.08
N ASP A 166 2.75 0.75 15.94
CA ASP A 166 3.63 1.91 15.96
C ASP A 166 3.86 2.41 17.41
N ILE A 167 4.97 1.98 18.02
CA ILE A 167 5.30 2.23 19.44
C ILE A 167 5.21 3.73 19.79
N ALA A 168 5.87 4.58 19.01
CA ALA A 168 5.85 6.01 19.35
C ALA A 168 4.48 6.67 19.04
N TYR A 169 3.55 6.03 18.31
CA TYR A 169 2.16 6.49 18.20
C TYR A 169 1.40 6.14 19.47
N GLN A 170 1.61 4.92 20.00
CA GLN A 170 1.09 4.50 21.29
C GLN A 170 1.55 5.44 22.40
N GLU A 171 2.84 5.79 22.45
CA GLU A 171 3.35 6.75 23.44
C GLU A 171 2.70 8.13 23.33
N ILE A 172 2.52 8.66 22.12
CA ILE A 172 1.82 9.94 21.90
C ILE A 172 0.37 9.85 22.36
N ARG A 173 -0.31 8.75 22.07
CA ARG A 173 -1.71 8.51 22.47
C ARG A 173 -1.84 8.37 23.98
N GLN A 174 -0.95 7.61 24.62
CA GLN A 174 -0.89 7.46 26.08
C GLN A 174 -0.61 8.79 26.78
N LYS A 175 0.39 9.56 26.30
CA LYS A 175 0.65 10.92 26.82
C LYS A 175 -0.56 11.83 26.70
N ARG A 176 -1.30 11.77 25.58
CA ARG A 176 -2.56 12.51 25.42
C ARG A 176 -3.66 12.07 26.39
N MET A 177 -3.71 10.79 26.75
CA MET A 177 -4.67 10.26 27.72
C MET A 177 -4.27 10.53 29.18
N MET A 178 -3.01 10.82 29.45
CA MET A 178 -2.50 11.16 30.80
C MET A 178 -2.52 12.67 31.11
N ILE A 179 -2.95 13.52 30.17
CA ILE A 179 -3.20 14.94 30.43
C ILE A 179 -4.68 15.08 30.82
N TRP A 180 -5.00 14.76 32.07
CA TRP A 180 -6.25 15.12 32.75
C TRP A 180 -5.92 15.86 34.04
#